data_AF-F1KSH8-F1
#
_entry.id   AF-F1KSH8-F1
#
_cell.length_a   1.000
_cell.length_b   1.000
_cell.length_c   1.000
_cell.angle_alpha   90.00
_cell.angle_beta   90.00
_cell.angle_gamma   90.00
#
_symmetry.space_group_name_H-M   'P 1'
#
loop_
_entity.id
_entity.type
_entity.pdbx_description
1 polymer ?
#
loop_
_entity_poly.entity_id
_entity_poly.type
_entity_poly.pdbx_seq_one_letter_code
_entity_poly.pdbx_strand_id
1 'polypeptide(L)'
;MDIEEEHPSSKIVIVEEKDEDFGELSYWSKNFVDVDMECYGRKAMSSESDAYMERRVGMLYRPSDGILPQQKQSEMDLAVQRKADDKNAVYQGDGDCRFDVEGLSDSGLLQNGNLVSTSVTSYDSEDIVPKELLDSYVKRVSPCGTNEPDINRHCAHSFPAVAFTLGRRNWPQLQETYAQLASDMQWRVRQSLASSMHEVAAIIGEENADAHLVPVFEQFMKDVEDVRLGLLKHLYDFFKLVTPGTRKKLLTVLASFLHSDAENERNWRSRHEYTRQCALLCDLYDVNDVNEYIAAIALTLATDRVASVRDEAASLLARVLSKFVRYEWRGQSAHVEIKTIPVTASFANDTIKGFARSKNWRRRQTFVKFCAKTLEFGQVSVEQFEFLLLHELVHLSADGVPNIRLAFARAMFCTRGGEVFRAKAGREDVRNALEVMLDDSDSDCRRTARKALGMPDSENNFQIKDDTENLGGSESVLQSSLLGNEAEETSDQNYGVHAE
;
A
#
# COMPACT_ATOMS: atom_id res chain seq x y z
N MET A 1 -80.98 -9.62 -13.50
CA MET A 1 -81.88 -8.84 -14.37
C MET A 1 -80.99 -8.21 -15.40
N ASP A 2 -80.95 -8.88 -16.54
CA ASP A 2 -80.26 -8.48 -17.75
C ASP A 2 -80.88 -7.20 -18.30
N ILE A 3 -80.05 -6.26 -18.76
CA ILE A 3 -80.37 -5.40 -19.90
C ILE A 3 -79.08 -5.23 -20.70
N GLU A 4 -79.02 -5.94 -21.83
CA GLU A 4 -78.20 -5.59 -22.98
C GLU A 4 -78.84 -4.38 -23.70
N GLU A 5 -78.04 -3.40 -24.09
CA GLU A 5 -78.37 -2.51 -25.21
C GLU A 5 -77.19 -2.46 -26.19
N GLU A 6 -77.53 -2.60 -27.46
CA GLU A 6 -76.67 -2.78 -28.62
C GLU A 6 -76.46 -1.48 -29.43
N HIS A 7 -75.22 -1.28 -29.90
CA HIS A 7 -74.76 -0.59 -31.14
C HIS A 7 -74.88 0.96 -31.27
N PRO A 8 -74.10 1.67 -32.14
CA PRO A 8 -73.21 1.19 -33.21
C PRO A 8 -71.82 1.87 -33.37
N SER A 9 -70.99 1.16 -34.13
CA SER A 9 -69.75 1.50 -34.86
C SER A 9 -69.50 2.97 -35.26
N SER A 10 -68.32 3.47 -34.89
CA SER A 10 -67.56 4.45 -35.71
C SER A 10 -66.07 4.12 -35.67
N LYS A 11 -65.48 3.90 -36.85
CA LYS A 11 -64.05 3.69 -37.06
C LYS A 11 -63.28 4.96 -36.72
N ILE A 12 -62.34 4.89 -35.77
CA ILE A 12 -61.27 5.87 -35.62
C ILE A 12 -59.94 5.11 -35.47
N VAL A 13 -58.96 5.63 -36.20
CA VAL A 13 -57.61 5.13 -36.39
C VAL A 13 -56.87 5.08 -35.05
N ILE A 14 -56.31 3.92 -34.71
CA ILE A 14 -55.40 3.75 -33.58
C ILE A 14 -54.07 4.42 -33.94
N VAL A 15 -53.80 5.56 -33.30
CA VAL A 15 -52.43 5.99 -33.01
C VAL A 15 -52.28 5.77 -31.50
N GLU A 16 -51.68 4.65 -31.11
CA GLU A 16 -51.31 4.40 -29.72
C GLU A 16 -50.18 5.37 -29.35
N GLU A 17 -50.54 6.45 -28.64
CA GLU A 17 -49.67 7.01 -27.61
C GLU A 17 -49.56 5.96 -26.50
N LYS A 18 -48.36 5.41 -26.31
CA LYS A 18 -48.07 4.57 -25.15
C LYS A 18 -47.60 5.46 -24.01
N ASP A 19 -48.43 5.50 -22.98
CA ASP A 19 -48.05 5.81 -21.61
C ASP A 19 -46.77 5.06 -21.23
N GLU A 20 -45.80 5.79 -20.67
CA GLU A 20 -44.57 5.23 -20.11
C GLU A 20 -44.89 4.48 -18.82
N ASP A 21 -45.05 3.16 -18.96
CA ASP A 21 -45.13 2.22 -17.86
C ASP A 21 -43.73 2.01 -17.24
N PHE A 22 -43.46 2.69 -16.12
CA PHE A 22 -42.24 2.55 -15.31
C PHE A 22 -42.31 1.28 -14.45
N GLY A 23 -42.37 0.11 -15.10
CA GLY A 23 -42.76 -1.10 -14.41
C GLY A 23 -42.34 -2.43 -15.01
N GLU A 24 -41.15 -2.58 -15.61
CA GLU A 24 -40.45 -3.89 -15.65
C GLU A 24 -39.02 -3.80 -16.21
N LEU A 25 -38.03 -4.14 -15.37
CA LEU A 25 -36.61 -4.28 -15.72
C LEU A 25 -36.41 -5.49 -16.67
N SER A 26 -36.63 -5.31 -17.96
CA SER A 26 -36.46 -6.37 -18.97
C SER A 26 -35.41 -6.04 -20.04
N TYR A 27 -34.26 -5.47 -19.65
CA TYR A 27 -33.14 -5.20 -20.56
C TYR A 27 -31.95 -6.18 -20.46
N TRP A 28 -32.03 -7.24 -19.65
CA TRP A 28 -30.91 -8.18 -19.41
C TRP A 28 -31.28 -9.67 -19.43
N SER A 29 -31.92 -10.19 -20.48
CA SER A 29 -32.24 -11.64 -20.48
C SER A 29 -32.19 -12.39 -21.81
N LYS A 30 -31.38 -11.96 -22.78
CA LYS A 30 -31.05 -12.81 -23.94
C LYS A 30 -29.57 -12.75 -24.29
N ASN A 31 -28.76 -13.44 -23.47
CA ASN A 31 -27.51 -14.14 -23.82
C ASN A 31 -26.75 -14.56 -22.53
N PHE A 32 -27.44 -15.23 -21.60
CA PHE A 32 -26.75 -15.94 -20.52
C PHE A 32 -26.36 -17.32 -21.05
N VAL A 33 -25.07 -17.47 -21.37
CA VAL A 33 -24.44 -18.79 -21.34
C VAL A 33 -24.23 -19.11 -19.86
N ASP A 34 -24.74 -20.25 -19.41
CA ASP A 34 -24.57 -20.74 -18.05
C ASP A 34 -23.07 -20.94 -17.79
N VAL A 35 -22.45 -20.01 -17.06
CA VAL A 35 -21.03 -20.10 -16.69
C VAL A 35 -20.97 -20.86 -15.37
N ASP A 36 -20.64 -22.14 -15.47
CA ASP A 36 -20.24 -22.96 -14.33
C ASP A 36 -19.02 -22.33 -13.63
N MET A 37 -19.28 -21.66 -12.50
CA MET A 37 -18.26 -20.97 -11.71
C MET A 37 -17.33 -21.91 -10.95
N GLU A 38 -17.59 -23.22 -10.89
CA GLU A 38 -16.65 -24.18 -10.28
C GLU A 38 -15.47 -24.52 -11.21
N CYS A 39 -15.58 -24.23 -12.52
CA CYS A 39 -14.56 -24.56 -13.51
C CYS A 39 -13.60 -23.40 -13.89
N TYR A 40 -13.82 -22.18 -13.38
CA TYR A 40 -12.99 -21.01 -13.71
C TYR A 40 -11.64 -21.05 -12.97
N GLY A 41 -10.76 -21.93 -13.45
CA GLY A 41 -9.43 -22.17 -12.92
C GLY A 41 -8.77 -23.48 -13.39
N ARG A 42 -9.52 -24.40 -14.00
CA ARG A 42 -8.98 -25.71 -14.45
C ARG A 42 -8.93 -25.96 -15.95
N LYS A 43 -9.52 -25.11 -16.80
CA LYS A 43 -9.54 -25.30 -18.26
C LYS A 43 -8.98 -24.13 -19.07
N ALA A 44 -7.88 -23.54 -18.60
CA ALA A 44 -7.00 -22.71 -19.43
C ALA A 44 -5.67 -23.44 -19.66
N MET A 45 -5.72 -24.69 -20.14
CA MET A 45 -4.55 -25.41 -20.63
C MET A 45 -4.88 -26.00 -22.00
N SER A 46 -4.99 -25.12 -23.00
CA SER A 46 -4.60 -25.39 -24.40
C SER A 46 -5.07 -24.26 -25.32
N SER A 47 -4.30 -23.19 -25.41
CA SER A 47 -3.98 -22.52 -26.69
C SER A 47 -2.94 -21.43 -26.42
N GLU A 48 -1.71 -21.66 -26.89
CA GLU A 48 -0.58 -20.74 -27.04
C GLU A 48 -0.77 -19.28 -26.54
N SER A 49 -0.56 -19.00 -25.23
CA SER A 49 -0.09 -17.71 -24.66
C SER A 49 -0.03 -17.79 -23.11
N ASP A 50 0.85 -17.00 -22.50
CA ASP A 50 0.87 -16.59 -21.07
C ASP A 50 1.68 -17.40 -20.03
N ALA A 51 2.96 -17.64 -20.30
CA ALA A 51 3.96 -18.09 -19.31
C ALA A 51 4.37 -17.01 -18.25
N TYR A 52 3.64 -15.89 -18.13
CA TYR A 52 3.99 -14.72 -17.32
C TYR A 52 3.42 -14.79 -15.89
N MET A 53 2.11 -15.00 -15.76
CA MET A 53 1.49 -15.19 -14.44
C MET A 53 1.99 -16.49 -13.82
N GLU A 54 2.13 -17.56 -14.60
CA GLU A 54 2.50 -18.90 -14.09
C GLU A 54 3.84 -18.95 -13.33
N ARG A 55 4.83 -18.12 -13.68
CA ARG A 55 6.12 -18.09 -12.96
C ARG A 55 6.05 -17.48 -11.56
N ARG A 56 5.07 -16.61 -11.30
CA ARG A 56 4.91 -15.87 -10.02
C ARG A 56 3.62 -16.24 -9.28
N VAL A 57 2.70 -16.94 -9.94
CA VAL A 57 1.45 -17.46 -9.37
C VAL A 57 1.71 -18.41 -8.21
N GLY A 58 2.82 -19.17 -8.21
CA GLY A 58 3.17 -20.06 -7.09
C GLY A 58 3.38 -19.35 -5.74
N MET A 59 3.67 -18.03 -5.74
CA MET A 59 3.72 -17.21 -4.52
C MET A 59 2.37 -16.65 -4.10
N LEU A 60 1.50 -16.34 -5.06
CA LEU A 60 0.19 -15.75 -4.81
C LEU A 60 -0.85 -16.83 -4.46
N TYR A 61 -0.75 -18.00 -5.08
CA TYR A 61 -1.62 -19.15 -4.89
C TYR A 61 -0.77 -20.34 -4.42
N ARG A 62 -0.37 -20.31 -3.15
CA ARG A 62 -0.09 -21.56 -2.44
C ARG A 62 -1.43 -22.02 -1.88
N PRO A 63 -1.99 -23.17 -2.30
CA PRO A 63 -3.19 -23.69 -1.66
C PRO A 63 -2.89 -23.81 -0.17
N SER A 64 -3.71 -23.17 0.66
CA SER A 64 -3.78 -23.50 2.07
C SER A 64 -4.26 -24.94 2.12
N ASP A 65 -3.34 -25.90 2.18
CA ASP A 65 -3.71 -27.28 2.51
C ASP A 65 -4.37 -27.23 3.88
N GLY A 66 -5.70 -27.39 3.86
CA GLY A 66 -6.53 -27.43 5.04
C GLY A 66 -6.07 -28.56 5.93
N ILE A 67 -5.48 -28.21 7.07
CA ILE A 67 -5.33 -29.14 8.18
C ILE A 67 -6.70 -29.22 8.85
N LEU A 68 -7.54 -30.17 8.39
CA LEU A 68 -8.53 -30.80 9.24
C LEU A 68 -7.87 -32.04 9.89
N PRO A 69 -8.01 -32.21 11.22
CA PRO A 69 -7.21 -33.16 11.98
C PRO A 69 -7.86 -34.55 11.96
N GLN A 70 -7.16 -35.55 11.44
CA GLN A 70 -7.15 -36.92 11.96
C GLN A 70 -6.30 -37.82 11.05
N GLN A 71 -5.58 -38.75 11.70
CA GLN A 71 -4.78 -39.81 11.08
C GLN A 71 -3.41 -39.40 10.50
N LYS A 72 -2.48 -38.94 11.34
CA LYS A 72 -1.04 -39.19 11.16
C LYS A 72 -0.26 -39.19 12.48
N GLN A 73 -0.87 -39.76 13.53
CA GLN A 73 -0.23 -39.95 14.85
C GLN A 73 -0.01 -41.44 15.16
N SER A 74 0.14 -42.31 14.15
CA SER A 74 0.25 -43.76 14.35
C SER A 74 1.48 -44.41 13.70
N GLU A 75 2.34 -43.67 13.00
CA GLU A 75 3.50 -44.25 12.32
C GLU A 75 4.87 -43.79 12.85
N MET A 76 4.90 -42.92 13.86
CA MET A 76 6.16 -42.50 14.51
C MET A 76 6.42 -43.18 15.86
N ASP A 77 5.38 -43.73 16.50
CA ASP A 77 5.50 -44.39 17.81
C ASP A 77 5.93 -45.87 17.73
N LEU A 78 6.09 -46.42 16.53
CA LEU A 78 6.59 -47.79 16.32
C LEU A 78 8.10 -47.86 16.01
N ALA A 79 8.78 -46.72 15.88
CA ALA A 79 10.22 -46.65 15.60
C ALA A 79 11.10 -46.34 16.84
N VAL A 80 10.50 -45.88 17.94
CA VAL A 80 11.23 -45.53 19.18
C VAL A 80 11.31 -46.70 20.17
N GLN A 81 10.48 -47.73 20.03
CA GLN A 81 10.44 -48.89 20.94
C GLN A 81 11.33 -50.08 20.51
N ARG A 82 12.34 -49.88 19.64
CA ARG A 82 13.26 -50.96 19.18
C ARG A 82 14.75 -50.68 19.38
N LYS A 83 15.12 -49.73 20.25
CA LYS A 83 16.52 -49.50 20.64
C LYS A 83 16.74 -49.40 22.15
N ALA A 84 15.85 -49.97 22.94
CA ALA A 84 16.08 -50.28 24.34
C ALA A 84 16.12 -51.80 24.47
N ASP A 85 17.25 -52.39 24.07
CA ASP A 85 17.69 -53.76 24.39
C ASP A 85 18.97 -54.06 23.60
N ASP A 86 20.10 -53.44 23.96
CA ASP A 86 21.40 -54.13 23.90
C ASP A 86 22.50 -53.35 24.66
N LYS A 87 23.15 -54.06 25.58
CA LYS A 87 24.50 -53.85 26.15
C LYS A 87 24.73 -52.81 27.25
N ASN A 88 24.57 -53.32 28.47
CA ASN A 88 25.61 -53.29 29.51
C ASN A 88 27.03 -53.57 28.94
N ALA A 89 28.03 -52.74 29.28
CA ALA A 89 29.29 -53.16 29.95
C ALA A 89 30.37 -52.04 30.01
N VAL A 90 30.66 -51.59 31.24
CA VAL A 90 32.00 -51.38 31.88
C VAL A 90 33.07 -50.51 31.18
N TYR A 91 33.46 -49.38 31.79
CA TYR A 91 34.74 -49.18 32.53
C TYR A 91 34.86 -47.76 33.14
N GLN A 92 35.49 -47.71 34.31
CA GLN A 92 35.76 -46.55 35.17
C GLN A 92 36.78 -45.55 34.57
N GLY A 93 36.72 -44.30 35.04
CA GLY A 93 37.82 -43.32 34.93
C GLY A 93 37.48 -41.97 35.56
N ASP A 94 38.08 -41.68 36.72
CA ASP A 94 38.16 -40.38 37.39
C ASP A 94 38.69 -39.27 36.47
N GLY A 95 38.23 -38.03 36.67
CA GLY A 95 38.76 -36.85 35.97
C GLY A 95 38.05 -35.56 36.35
N ASP A 96 38.46 -34.98 37.46
CA ASP A 96 38.11 -33.65 37.97
C ASP A 96 38.65 -32.54 37.04
N CYS A 97 37.82 -31.57 36.63
CA CYS A 97 38.26 -30.39 35.86
C CYS A 97 37.55 -29.11 36.34
N ARG A 98 38.24 -28.41 37.24
CA ARG A 98 38.09 -26.98 37.55
C ARG A 98 38.41 -26.12 36.33
N PHE A 99 37.70 -25.00 36.17
CA PHE A 99 38.12 -23.91 35.28
C PHE A 99 38.61 -22.74 36.14
N ASP A 100 39.92 -22.50 36.09
CA ASP A 100 40.61 -21.33 36.63
C ASP A 100 40.56 -20.17 35.62
N VAL A 101 40.38 -18.96 36.13
CA VAL A 101 40.57 -17.70 35.40
C VAL A 101 41.73 -16.95 36.07
N GLU A 102 42.92 -17.05 35.47
CA GLU A 102 44.01 -16.07 35.60
C GLU A 102 43.92 -15.17 34.35
N GLY A 103 44.20 -13.87 34.33
CA GLY A 103 44.81 -12.95 35.28
C GLY A 103 45.34 -11.79 34.44
N LEU A 104 45.03 -10.54 34.79
CA LEU A 104 45.76 -9.38 34.30
C LEU A 104 45.98 -8.40 35.45
N SER A 105 47.25 -8.04 35.57
CA SER A 105 47.95 -7.47 36.71
C SER A 105 47.74 -5.98 36.92
N ASP A 106 47.77 -5.64 38.21
CA ASP A 106 47.79 -4.32 38.83
C ASP A 106 49.13 -3.58 38.62
N SER A 107 49.09 -2.24 38.72
CA SER A 107 50.23 -1.34 38.88
C SER A 107 49.73 0.00 39.43
N GLY A 108 49.74 0.13 40.76
CA GLY A 108 49.16 1.25 41.49
C GLY A 108 49.99 2.54 41.55
N LEU A 109 49.38 3.55 42.19
CA LEU A 109 50.05 4.62 42.93
C LEU A 109 49.05 5.23 43.93
N LEU A 110 49.44 5.25 45.22
CA LEU A 110 48.74 5.92 46.31
C LEU A 110 49.10 7.41 46.37
N GLN A 111 48.13 8.30 46.61
CA GLN A 111 48.37 9.45 47.48
C GLN A 111 47.09 9.97 48.16
N ASN A 112 47.28 10.32 49.43
CA ASN A 112 46.31 10.66 50.48
C ASN A 112 45.31 11.78 50.15
N GLY A 113 44.11 11.72 50.75
CA GLY A 113 43.36 12.94 51.09
C GLY A 113 41.85 12.78 51.28
N ASN A 114 41.43 12.63 52.55
CA ASN A 114 40.15 13.05 53.14
C ASN A 114 38.82 12.40 52.69
N LEU A 115 38.12 11.90 53.73
CA LEU A 115 36.72 11.51 53.76
C LEU A 115 35.81 12.60 53.18
N VAL A 116 35.01 12.21 52.18
CA VAL A 116 33.59 12.56 52.14
C VAL A 116 32.85 11.29 51.74
N SER A 117 32.21 10.65 52.74
CA SER A 117 31.22 9.60 52.53
C SER A 117 30.03 10.22 51.81
N THR A 118 30.04 10.17 50.48
CA THR A 118 28.82 10.36 49.70
C THR A 118 28.30 8.97 49.42
N SER A 119 27.31 8.55 50.21
CA SER A 119 26.49 7.39 49.96
C SER A 119 25.93 7.49 48.54
N VAL A 120 26.56 6.82 47.59
CA VAL A 120 25.91 6.46 46.34
C VAL A 120 24.89 5.41 46.75
N THR A 121 23.66 5.86 46.94
CA THR A 121 22.51 4.99 47.14
C THR A 121 22.49 4.00 45.99
N SER A 122 22.76 2.73 46.33
CA SER A 122 22.32 1.58 45.57
C SER A 122 20.83 1.76 45.33
N TYR A 123 20.45 2.19 44.13
CA TYR A 123 19.06 2.14 43.70
C TYR A 123 18.74 0.65 43.46
N ASP A 124 18.30 -0.02 44.52
CA ASP A 124 17.59 -1.29 44.39
C ASP A 124 16.37 -1.01 43.50
N SER A 125 16.45 -1.50 42.28
CA SER A 125 15.49 -1.30 41.20
C SER A 125 14.20 -2.14 41.37
N GLU A 126 13.73 -2.31 42.60
CA GLU A 126 12.56 -3.15 42.91
C GLU A 126 11.21 -2.42 42.89
N ASP A 127 11.14 -1.09 42.84
CA ASP A 127 9.84 -0.38 42.83
C ASP A 127 9.82 0.84 41.91
N ILE A 128 9.85 0.63 40.58
CA ILE A 128 9.53 1.71 39.62
C ILE A 128 8.02 2.04 39.66
N VAL A 129 7.18 1.04 39.92
CA VAL A 129 5.72 1.16 39.95
C VAL A 129 5.19 0.43 41.19
N PRO A 130 4.39 1.08 42.06
CA PRO A 130 3.77 0.42 43.21
C PRO A 130 3.02 -0.85 42.81
N LYS A 131 3.33 -1.97 43.46
CA LYS A 131 2.77 -3.28 43.13
C LYS A 131 1.24 -3.31 43.18
N GLU A 132 0.62 -2.55 44.07
CA GLU A 132 -0.85 -2.49 44.16
C GLU A 132 -1.49 -1.90 42.89
N LEU A 133 -0.80 -0.95 42.23
CA LEU A 133 -1.29 -0.36 40.98
C LEU A 133 -1.16 -1.34 39.82
N LEU A 134 -0.04 -2.07 39.75
CA LEU A 134 0.14 -3.13 38.76
C LEU A 134 -0.87 -4.26 38.94
N ASP A 135 -1.02 -4.74 40.18
CA ASP A 135 -2.01 -5.77 40.51
C ASP A 135 -3.43 -5.28 40.20
N SER A 136 -3.74 -4.00 40.43
CA SER A 136 -5.04 -3.42 40.06
C SER A 136 -5.23 -3.42 38.55
N TYR A 137 -4.21 -3.05 37.77
CA TYR A 137 -4.28 -3.06 36.31
C TYR A 137 -4.49 -4.48 35.77
N VAL A 138 -3.69 -5.44 36.23
CA VAL A 138 -3.79 -6.85 35.81
C VAL A 138 -5.15 -7.44 36.20
N LYS A 139 -5.64 -7.16 37.43
CA LYS A 139 -6.95 -7.62 37.88
C LYS A 139 -8.13 -6.97 37.14
N ARG A 140 -7.96 -5.76 36.59
CA ARG A 140 -8.99 -5.08 35.79
C ARG A 140 -9.13 -5.70 34.40
N VAL A 141 -8.10 -6.37 33.89
CA VAL A 141 -8.21 -7.17 32.67
C VAL A 141 -9.01 -8.41 33.02
N SER A 142 -10.30 -8.37 32.73
CA SER A 142 -11.21 -9.46 33.04
C SER A 142 -11.12 -10.53 31.96
N PRO A 143 -10.94 -11.82 32.31
CA PRO A 143 -11.11 -12.91 31.36
C PRO A 143 -12.59 -13.03 30.98
N CYS A 144 -12.92 -12.74 29.73
CA CYS A 144 -14.21 -12.99 29.09
C CYS A 144 -15.46 -12.40 29.78
N GLY A 145 -16.00 -11.33 29.18
CA GLY A 145 -17.45 -11.08 29.12
C GLY A 145 -18.16 -10.68 30.42
N THR A 146 -17.44 -10.44 31.52
CA THR A 146 -18.04 -10.02 32.78
C THR A 146 -17.69 -8.57 33.10
N ASN A 147 -18.70 -7.72 32.89
CA ASN A 147 -18.84 -6.31 33.31
C ASN A 147 -17.95 -5.30 32.55
N GLU A 148 -18.58 -4.60 31.60
CA GLU A 148 -18.09 -3.48 30.77
C GLU A 148 -17.05 -3.80 29.68
N PRO A 149 -17.48 -4.01 28.41
CA PRO A 149 -16.57 -4.27 27.28
C PRO A 149 -15.59 -3.11 27.00
N ASP A 150 -15.81 -1.93 27.60
CA ASP A 150 -14.95 -0.77 27.45
C ASP A 150 -13.70 -0.83 28.34
N ILE A 151 -13.72 -1.54 29.47
CA ILE A 151 -12.56 -1.61 30.39
C ILE A 151 -11.38 -2.28 29.68
N ASN A 152 -11.57 -3.48 29.14
CA ASN A 152 -10.50 -4.21 28.43
C ASN A 152 -10.00 -3.41 27.22
N ARG A 153 -10.88 -2.65 26.55
CA ARG A 153 -10.48 -1.75 25.47
C ARG A 153 -9.58 -0.62 25.96
N HIS A 154 -9.90 0.00 27.09
CA HIS A 154 -9.04 1.02 27.71
C HIS A 154 -7.72 0.44 28.22
N CYS A 155 -7.74 -0.78 28.76
CA CYS A 155 -6.52 -1.51 29.11
C CYS A 155 -5.66 -1.75 27.87
N ALA A 156 -6.21 -2.32 26.80
CA ALA A 156 -5.49 -2.53 25.53
C ALA A 156 -4.90 -1.23 24.96
N HIS A 157 -5.65 -0.13 24.98
CA HIS A 157 -5.17 1.18 24.53
C HIS A 157 -4.03 1.73 25.40
N SER A 158 -4.09 1.51 26.72
CA SER A 158 -3.09 2.02 27.67
C SER A 158 -1.91 1.06 27.86
N PHE A 159 -1.98 -0.15 27.31
CA PHE A 159 -1.00 -1.20 27.52
C PHE A 159 0.44 -0.79 27.14
N PRO A 160 0.70 -0.13 25.99
CA PRO A 160 2.06 0.32 25.66
C PRO A 160 2.64 1.27 26.71
N ALA A 161 1.82 2.17 27.27
CA ALA A 161 2.26 3.08 28.31
C ALA A 161 2.63 2.30 29.59
N VAL A 162 1.79 1.35 30.03
CA VAL A 162 2.09 0.51 31.20
C VAL A 162 3.37 -0.32 31.00
N ALA A 163 3.53 -0.91 29.81
CA ALA A 163 4.74 -1.64 29.45
C ALA A 163 5.98 -0.75 29.45
N PHE A 164 5.86 0.50 28.98
CA PHE A 164 6.94 1.47 28.98
C PHE A 164 7.35 1.83 30.42
N THR A 165 6.40 2.07 31.33
CA THR A 165 6.68 2.42 32.72
C THR A 165 7.37 1.28 33.48
N LEU A 166 6.94 0.04 33.26
CA LEU A 166 7.55 -1.13 33.90
C LEU A 166 8.91 -1.49 33.30
N GLY A 167 9.10 -1.18 32.02
CA GLY A 167 10.33 -1.47 31.29
C GLY A 167 10.50 -2.95 30.95
N ARG A 168 11.42 -3.21 30.03
CA ARG A 168 11.67 -4.55 29.46
C ARG A 168 11.92 -5.65 30.50
N ARG A 169 12.66 -5.34 31.57
CA ARG A 169 13.05 -6.32 32.60
C ARG A 169 11.84 -6.93 33.31
N ASN A 170 10.73 -6.20 33.34
CA ASN A 170 9.49 -6.60 33.99
C ASN A 170 8.43 -7.15 33.01
N TRP A 171 8.80 -7.39 31.74
CA TRP A 171 7.90 -7.98 30.73
C TRP A 171 7.16 -9.26 31.20
N PRO A 172 7.79 -10.20 31.94
CA PRO A 172 7.10 -11.39 32.43
C PRO A 172 5.84 -11.10 33.26
N GLN A 173 5.76 -9.93 33.92
CA GLN A 173 4.61 -9.53 34.71
C GLN A 173 3.41 -9.10 33.86
N LEU A 174 3.63 -8.70 32.61
CA LEU A 174 2.59 -8.23 31.68
C LEU A 174 2.25 -9.24 30.57
N GLN A 175 3.04 -10.29 30.45
CA GLN A 175 2.99 -11.23 29.34
C GLN A 175 1.65 -11.98 29.27
N GLU A 176 1.15 -12.44 30.41
CA GLU A 176 -0.17 -13.09 30.50
C GLU A 176 -1.29 -12.09 30.20
N THR A 177 -1.21 -10.87 30.74
CA THR A 177 -2.18 -9.81 30.47
C THR A 177 -2.25 -9.45 29.00
N TYR A 178 -1.10 -9.39 28.31
CA TYR A 178 -1.05 -9.17 26.87
C TYR A 178 -1.75 -10.30 26.11
N ALA A 179 -1.47 -11.56 26.45
CA ALA A 179 -2.08 -12.72 25.83
C ALA A 179 -3.61 -12.79 26.04
N GLN A 180 -4.08 -12.43 27.24
CA GLN A 180 -5.50 -12.34 27.56
C GLN A 180 -6.20 -11.28 26.71
N LEU A 181 -5.65 -10.06 26.64
CA LEU A 181 -6.20 -8.99 25.80
C LEU A 181 -6.14 -9.33 24.30
N ALA A 182 -5.09 -10.04 23.85
CA ALA A 182 -4.95 -10.48 22.47
C ALA A 182 -5.96 -11.56 22.07
N SER A 183 -6.49 -12.31 23.04
CA SER A 183 -7.51 -13.33 22.83
C SER A 183 -8.90 -12.90 23.32
N ASP A 184 -9.10 -11.61 23.59
CA ASP A 184 -10.38 -11.06 24.05
C ASP A 184 -11.47 -11.35 23.02
N MET A 185 -12.69 -11.65 23.46
CA MET A 185 -13.82 -11.93 22.56
C MET A 185 -14.21 -10.72 21.69
N GLN A 186 -13.99 -9.50 22.20
CA GLN A 186 -14.35 -8.28 21.52
C GLN A 186 -13.26 -7.82 20.57
N TRP A 187 -13.57 -7.78 19.28
CA TRP A 187 -12.61 -7.42 18.23
C TRP A 187 -12.02 -6.02 18.40
N ARG A 188 -12.74 -5.08 19.03
CA ARG A 188 -12.23 -3.72 19.30
C ARG A 188 -11.08 -3.69 20.30
N VAL A 189 -11.04 -4.63 21.24
CA VAL A 189 -9.92 -4.79 22.18
C VAL A 189 -8.69 -5.29 21.41
N ARG A 190 -8.88 -6.37 20.62
CA ARG A 190 -7.84 -6.94 19.76
C ARG A 190 -7.32 -5.94 18.73
N GLN A 191 -8.19 -5.13 18.13
CA GLN A 191 -7.82 -4.05 17.21
C GLN A 191 -6.94 -2.99 17.90
N SER A 192 -7.28 -2.60 19.13
CA SER A 192 -6.48 -1.64 19.90
C SER A 192 -5.08 -2.16 20.18
N LEU A 193 -4.95 -3.45 20.51
CA LEU A 193 -3.64 -4.10 20.66
C LEU A 193 -2.89 -4.21 19.33
N ALA A 194 -3.56 -4.67 18.26
CA ALA A 194 -2.95 -4.80 16.94
C ALA A 194 -2.35 -3.47 16.46
N SER A 195 -3.07 -2.36 16.70
CA SER A 195 -2.64 -1.02 16.32
C SER A 195 -1.40 -0.55 17.09
N SER A 196 -1.16 -1.05 18.31
CA SER A 196 -0.04 -0.64 19.17
C SER A 196 1.04 -1.71 19.36
N MET A 197 0.93 -2.85 18.65
CA MET A 197 1.88 -3.97 18.76
C MET A 197 3.33 -3.56 18.47
N HIS A 198 3.54 -2.67 17.51
CA HIS A 198 4.86 -2.14 17.17
C HIS A 198 5.47 -1.30 18.32
N GLU A 199 4.67 -0.57 19.08
CA GLU A 199 5.14 0.17 20.27
C GLU A 199 5.56 -0.79 21.38
N VAL A 200 4.76 -1.83 21.63
CA VAL A 200 5.10 -2.88 22.60
C VAL A 200 6.40 -3.59 22.19
N ALA A 201 6.55 -3.92 20.90
CA ALA A 201 7.77 -4.52 20.36
C ALA A 201 9.01 -3.63 20.60
N ALA A 202 8.88 -2.31 20.46
CA ALA A 202 9.98 -1.38 20.70
C ALA A 202 10.44 -1.38 22.17
N ILE A 203 9.49 -1.55 23.10
CA ILE A 203 9.75 -1.56 24.55
C ILE A 203 10.44 -2.88 24.96
N ILE A 204 9.85 -4.02 24.59
CA ILE A 204 10.28 -5.35 25.05
C ILE A 204 11.46 -5.90 24.23
N GLY A 205 11.63 -5.37 23.02
CA GLY A 205 12.63 -5.67 21.98
C GLY A 205 12.60 -7.04 21.36
N GLU A 206 13.55 -7.24 20.45
CA GLU A 206 13.48 -8.26 19.40
C GLU A 206 13.34 -9.69 19.91
N GLU A 207 14.10 -10.10 20.93
CA GLU A 207 14.00 -11.48 21.46
C GLU A 207 12.61 -11.77 22.04
N ASN A 208 12.06 -10.84 22.81
CA ASN A 208 10.71 -10.97 23.37
C ASN A 208 9.63 -10.78 22.30
N ALA A 209 9.86 -9.90 21.32
CA ALA A 209 8.95 -9.68 20.20
C ALA A 209 8.81 -10.97 19.37
N ASP A 210 9.94 -11.60 19.03
CA ASP A 210 9.98 -12.88 18.34
C ASP A 210 9.25 -13.98 19.12
N ALA A 211 9.52 -14.10 20.43
CA ALA A 211 8.95 -15.17 21.25
C ALA A 211 7.46 -14.97 21.58
N HIS A 212 6.99 -13.73 21.73
CA HIS A 212 5.68 -13.45 22.32
C HIS A 212 4.75 -12.62 21.43
N LEU A 213 5.27 -11.72 20.60
CA LEU A 213 4.43 -10.88 19.74
C LEU A 213 4.20 -11.48 18.37
N VAL A 214 5.18 -12.18 17.80
CA VAL A 214 5.05 -12.81 16.48
C VAL A 214 3.92 -13.87 16.43
N PRO A 215 3.75 -14.75 17.44
CA PRO A 215 2.60 -15.64 17.48
C PRO A 215 1.25 -14.89 17.51
N VAL A 216 1.18 -13.77 18.25
CA VAL A 216 -0.01 -12.91 18.32
C VAL A 216 -0.24 -12.17 17.00
N PHE A 217 0.82 -11.72 16.33
CA PHE A 217 0.74 -11.16 14.99
C PHE A 217 0.12 -12.17 14.02
N GLU A 218 0.59 -13.41 14.00
CA GLU A 218 0.05 -14.48 13.16
C GLU A 218 -1.40 -14.85 13.51
N GLN A 219 -1.81 -14.72 14.77
CA GLN A 219 -3.20 -14.83 15.21
C GLN A 219 -4.05 -13.68 14.64
N PHE A 220 -3.62 -12.44 14.83
CA PHE A 220 -4.32 -11.24 14.33
C PHE A 220 -4.41 -11.20 12.80
N MET A 221 -3.46 -11.81 12.09
CA MET A 221 -3.52 -11.98 10.63
C MET A 221 -4.74 -12.78 10.15
N LYS A 222 -5.26 -13.68 10.99
CA LYS A 222 -6.42 -14.55 10.72
C LYS A 222 -7.72 -13.99 11.30
N ASP A 223 -7.67 -12.80 11.88
CA ASP A 223 -8.78 -12.17 12.58
C ASP A 223 -9.67 -11.37 11.62
N VAL A 224 -10.71 -10.70 12.15
CA VAL A 224 -11.58 -9.80 11.40
C VAL A 224 -10.78 -8.64 10.78
N GLU A 225 -11.32 -8.10 9.69
CA GLU A 225 -10.66 -7.10 8.85
C GLU A 225 -10.16 -5.88 9.64
N ASP A 226 -10.95 -5.38 10.60
CA ASP A 226 -10.60 -4.23 11.44
C ASP A 226 -9.36 -4.47 12.31
N VAL A 227 -9.16 -5.70 12.80
CA VAL A 227 -7.98 -6.08 13.60
C VAL A 227 -6.76 -6.19 12.69
N ARG A 228 -6.93 -6.83 11.52
CA ARG A 228 -5.88 -6.93 10.48
C ARG A 228 -5.45 -5.55 9.99
N LEU A 229 -6.37 -4.61 9.84
CA LEU A 229 -6.07 -3.22 9.50
C LEU A 229 -5.26 -2.51 10.60
N GLY A 230 -5.46 -2.86 11.87
CA GLY A 230 -4.64 -2.40 12.99
C GLY A 230 -3.17 -2.79 12.81
N LEU A 231 -2.90 -4.06 12.48
CA LEU A 231 -1.55 -4.52 12.14
C LEU A 231 -0.99 -3.80 10.91
N LEU A 232 -1.82 -3.71 9.87
CA LEU A 232 -1.41 -3.21 8.55
C LEU A 232 -0.81 -1.80 8.62
N LYS A 233 -1.43 -0.90 9.39
CA LYS A 233 -0.97 0.50 9.52
C LYS A 233 0.47 0.64 10.04
N HIS A 234 0.98 -0.38 10.73
CA HIS A 234 2.30 -0.38 11.37
C HIS A 234 3.13 -1.61 11.01
N LEU A 235 2.85 -2.20 9.84
CA LEU A 235 3.50 -3.44 9.39
C LEU A 235 5.02 -3.27 9.27
N TYR A 236 5.47 -2.18 8.64
CA TYR A 236 6.89 -1.83 8.53
C TYR A 236 7.55 -1.64 9.90
N ASP A 237 6.89 -0.90 10.79
CA ASP A 237 7.44 -0.56 12.11
C ASP A 237 7.63 -1.82 12.95
N PHE A 238 6.64 -2.72 12.96
CA PHE A 238 6.75 -4.00 13.66
C PHE A 238 7.86 -4.89 13.06
N PHE A 239 7.94 -4.99 11.73
CA PHE A 239 8.94 -5.85 11.06
C PHE A 239 10.38 -5.39 11.35
N LYS A 240 10.59 -4.08 11.56
CA LYS A 240 11.88 -3.51 11.95
C LYS A 240 12.33 -3.96 13.35
N LEU A 241 11.39 -4.34 14.22
CA LEU A 241 11.60 -4.61 15.65
C LEU A 241 11.68 -6.10 16.00
N VAL A 242 11.64 -6.98 15.00
CA VAL A 242 11.90 -8.43 15.13
C VAL A 242 13.29 -8.77 14.60
N THR A 243 13.82 -9.93 15.01
CA THR A 243 15.17 -10.35 14.60
C THR A 243 15.24 -10.56 13.07
N PRO A 244 16.42 -10.45 12.44
CA PRO A 244 16.55 -10.63 10.99
C PRO A 244 16.05 -12.00 10.49
N GLY A 245 16.25 -13.06 11.28
CA GLY A 245 15.79 -14.41 10.94
C GLY A 245 14.27 -14.52 10.91
N THR A 246 13.60 -13.95 11.91
CA THR A 246 12.14 -13.92 11.98
C THR A 246 11.54 -12.96 10.95
N ARG A 247 12.14 -11.79 10.77
CA ARG A 247 11.75 -10.81 9.74
C ARG A 247 11.70 -11.42 8.34
N LYS A 248 12.66 -12.29 8.00
CA LYS A 248 12.68 -13.01 6.73
C LYS A 248 11.53 -14.01 6.61
N LYS A 249 11.19 -14.75 7.69
CA LYS A 249 10.04 -15.67 7.70
C LYS A 249 8.72 -14.93 7.47
N LEU A 250 8.58 -13.73 8.05
CA LEU A 250 7.39 -12.89 7.89
C LEU A 250 7.17 -12.39 6.44
N LEU A 251 8.15 -12.46 5.55
CA LEU A 251 7.90 -12.20 4.11
C LEU A 251 6.85 -13.13 3.52
N THR A 252 6.81 -14.37 3.98
CA THR A 252 5.89 -15.40 3.45
C THR A 252 4.43 -15.07 3.74
N VAL A 253 4.15 -14.26 4.77
CA VAL A 253 2.77 -13.88 5.11
C VAL A 253 2.26 -12.67 4.33
N LEU A 254 3.14 -11.92 3.66
CA LEU A 254 2.76 -10.69 2.94
C LEU A 254 1.64 -10.94 1.90
N ALA A 255 1.71 -12.04 1.15
CA ALA A 255 0.68 -12.38 0.16
C ALA A 255 -0.73 -12.54 0.75
N SER A 256 -0.86 -12.85 2.05
CA SER A 256 -2.17 -12.99 2.71
C SER A 256 -2.93 -11.66 2.86
N PHE A 257 -2.24 -10.51 2.79
CA PHE A 257 -2.87 -9.19 2.76
C PHE A 257 -3.49 -8.84 1.39
N LEU A 258 -3.18 -9.60 0.32
CA LEU A 258 -3.80 -9.40 -1.00
C LEU A 258 -5.18 -10.06 -1.11
N HIS A 259 -5.37 -11.20 -0.45
CA HIS A 259 -6.50 -12.10 -0.67
C HIS A 259 -7.75 -11.78 0.17
N SER A 260 -7.72 -10.74 1.01
CA SER A 260 -8.87 -10.42 1.88
C SER A 260 -10.10 -9.91 1.14
N ASP A 261 -10.00 -9.60 -0.16
CA ASP A 261 -10.87 -8.60 -0.80
C ASP A 261 -11.47 -8.99 -2.15
N ALA A 262 -11.39 -10.26 -2.58
CA ALA A 262 -11.99 -10.64 -3.86
C ALA A 262 -13.50 -10.36 -3.89
N GLU A 263 -14.17 -10.35 -2.73
CA GLU A 263 -15.63 -10.21 -2.61
C GLU A 263 -16.09 -8.85 -2.05
N ASN A 264 -15.20 -8.02 -1.48
CA ASN A 264 -15.61 -6.81 -0.75
C ASN A 264 -15.05 -5.51 -1.36
N GLU A 265 -15.91 -4.76 -2.08
CA GLU A 265 -15.61 -3.44 -2.66
C GLU A 265 -15.12 -2.40 -1.66
N ARG A 266 -15.43 -2.60 -0.38
CA ARG A 266 -15.22 -1.62 0.68
C ARG A 266 -13.77 -1.46 1.12
N ASN A 267 -12.89 -2.44 0.84
CA ASN A 267 -11.57 -2.52 1.47
C ASN A 267 -10.39 -1.97 0.63
N TRP A 268 -10.66 -1.17 -0.41
CA TRP A 268 -9.58 -0.59 -1.23
C TRP A 268 -8.62 0.30 -0.43
N ARG A 269 -9.09 0.90 0.67
CA ARG A 269 -8.24 1.72 1.55
C ARG A 269 -7.17 0.88 2.27
N SER A 270 -7.49 -0.35 2.66
CA SER A 270 -6.47 -1.24 3.22
C SER A 270 -5.50 -1.67 2.15
N ARG A 271 -5.94 -1.98 0.92
CA ARG A 271 -5.00 -2.28 -0.17
C ARG A 271 -4.10 -1.09 -0.51
N HIS A 272 -4.64 0.12 -0.47
CA HIS A 272 -3.86 1.35 -0.60
C HIS A 272 -2.80 1.46 0.52
N GLU A 273 -3.21 1.31 1.80
CA GLU A 273 -2.27 1.34 2.92
C GLU A 273 -1.23 0.20 2.83
N TYR A 274 -1.65 -1.00 2.43
CA TYR A 274 -0.75 -2.13 2.22
C TYR A 274 0.30 -1.83 1.16
N THR A 275 -0.10 -1.20 0.06
CA THR A 275 0.84 -0.76 -0.99
C THR A 275 1.90 0.18 -0.42
N ARG A 276 1.49 1.13 0.44
CA ARG A 276 2.39 2.06 1.12
C ARG A 276 3.36 1.34 2.06
N GLN A 277 2.87 0.38 2.84
CA GLN A 277 3.70 -0.43 3.75
C GLN A 277 4.71 -1.28 2.96
N CYS A 278 4.32 -1.91 1.86
CA CYS A 278 5.24 -2.62 0.97
C CYS A 278 6.36 -1.72 0.44
N ALA A 279 6.09 -0.43 0.18
CA ALA A 279 7.11 0.50 -0.29
C ALA A 279 8.15 0.79 0.79
N LEU A 280 7.75 0.85 2.06
CA LEU A 280 8.66 0.98 3.19
C LEU A 280 9.46 -0.32 3.42
N LEU A 281 8.80 -1.47 3.32
CA LEU A 281 9.43 -2.78 3.47
C LEU A 281 10.56 -3.02 2.46
N CYS A 282 10.50 -2.41 1.27
CA CYS A 282 11.59 -2.47 0.29
C CYS A 282 12.96 -2.07 0.87
N ASP A 283 13.00 -1.20 1.87
CA ASP A 283 14.25 -0.75 2.50
C ASP A 283 14.76 -1.70 3.59
N LEU A 284 13.92 -2.60 4.13
CA LEU A 284 14.32 -3.58 5.15
C LEU A 284 14.93 -4.86 4.58
N TYR A 285 14.61 -5.20 3.33
CA TYR A 285 14.97 -6.47 2.71
C TYR A 285 16.05 -6.30 1.63
N ASP A 286 16.76 -7.39 1.31
CA ASP A 286 17.70 -7.40 0.21
C ASP A 286 16.99 -7.47 -1.16
N VAL A 287 17.75 -7.39 -2.25
CA VAL A 287 17.19 -7.39 -3.61
C VAL A 287 16.54 -8.72 -3.98
N ASN A 288 17.06 -9.84 -3.51
CA ASN A 288 16.51 -11.15 -3.83
C ASN A 288 15.15 -11.31 -3.15
N ASP A 289 15.06 -10.95 -1.88
CA ASP A 289 13.81 -10.99 -1.11
C ASP A 289 12.76 -10.02 -1.70
N VAL A 290 13.16 -8.80 -2.07
CA VAL A 290 12.24 -7.85 -2.74
C VAL A 290 11.77 -8.38 -4.10
N ASN A 291 12.67 -8.97 -4.89
CA ASN A 291 12.33 -9.55 -6.18
C ASN A 291 11.43 -10.78 -6.05
N GLU A 292 11.66 -11.61 -5.04
CA GLU A 292 10.91 -12.84 -4.84
C GLU A 292 9.48 -12.55 -4.37
N TYR A 293 9.33 -11.71 -3.34
CA TYR A 293 8.04 -11.47 -2.67
C TYR A 293 7.37 -10.17 -3.11
N ILE A 294 8.04 -9.02 -2.91
CA ILE A 294 7.39 -7.69 -3.03
C ILE A 294 7.11 -7.31 -4.49
N ALA A 295 7.98 -7.69 -5.43
CA ALA A 295 7.78 -7.36 -6.85
C ALA A 295 6.47 -7.95 -7.40
N ALA A 296 6.15 -9.20 -7.05
CA ALA A 296 4.89 -9.83 -7.44
C ALA A 296 3.67 -9.12 -6.83
N ILE A 297 3.76 -8.73 -5.56
CA ILE A 297 2.74 -7.95 -4.86
C ILE A 297 2.51 -6.59 -5.56
N ALA A 298 3.58 -5.88 -5.89
CA ALA A 298 3.54 -4.60 -6.57
C ALA A 298 2.86 -4.68 -7.94
N LEU A 299 3.23 -5.69 -8.74
CA LEU A 299 2.63 -5.94 -10.05
C LEU A 299 1.14 -6.26 -9.93
N THR A 300 0.73 -7.05 -8.93
CA THR A 300 -0.69 -7.35 -8.68
C THR A 300 -1.48 -6.08 -8.33
N LEU A 301 -0.99 -5.29 -7.35
CA LEU A 301 -1.66 -4.06 -6.90
C LEU A 301 -1.74 -3.01 -8.01
N ALA A 302 -0.77 -2.97 -8.93
CA ALA A 302 -0.81 -2.08 -10.08
C ALA A 302 -1.94 -2.41 -11.07
N THR A 303 -2.55 -3.60 -10.97
CA THR A 303 -3.73 -4.00 -11.75
C THR A 303 -5.07 -3.80 -11.01
N ASP A 304 -5.06 -3.22 -9.81
CA ASP A 304 -6.26 -3.02 -8.99
C ASP A 304 -7.37 -2.28 -9.75
N ARG A 305 -8.63 -2.59 -9.42
CA ARG A 305 -9.80 -1.91 -10.00
C ARG A 305 -9.88 -0.42 -9.63
N VAL A 306 -9.42 -0.03 -8.45
CA VAL A 306 -9.47 1.35 -7.93
C VAL A 306 -8.24 2.14 -8.36
N ALA A 307 -8.48 3.32 -8.96
CA ALA A 307 -7.40 4.17 -9.47
C ALA A 307 -6.42 4.61 -8.39
N SER A 308 -6.89 4.98 -7.20
CA SER A 308 -6.02 5.40 -6.09
C SER A 308 -5.06 4.31 -5.65
N VAL A 309 -5.48 3.04 -5.66
CA VAL A 309 -4.59 1.90 -5.36
C VAL A 309 -3.54 1.74 -6.45
N ARG A 310 -3.92 1.84 -7.73
CA ARG A 310 -2.97 1.78 -8.85
C ARG A 310 -1.95 2.92 -8.82
N ASP A 311 -2.36 4.10 -8.35
CA ASP A 311 -1.50 5.28 -8.24
C ASP A 311 -0.43 5.09 -7.16
N GLU A 312 -0.81 4.56 -6.00
CA GLU A 312 0.15 4.17 -4.95
C GLU A 312 1.03 2.98 -5.42
N ALA A 313 0.46 2.04 -6.18
CA ALA A 313 1.21 0.91 -6.72
C ALA A 313 2.25 1.34 -7.75
N ALA A 314 2.00 2.40 -8.52
CA ALA A 314 2.99 3.01 -9.39
C ALA A 314 4.20 3.55 -8.61
N SER A 315 3.98 4.14 -7.44
CA SER A 315 5.04 4.52 -6.50
C SER A 315 5.84 3.31 -6.00
N LEU A 316 5.15 2.22 -5.65
CA LEU A 316 5.78 0.97 -5.22
C LEU A 316 6.63 0.35 -6.34
N LEU A 317 6.12 0.26 -7.58
CA LEU A 317 6.87 -0.22 -8.74
C LEU A 317 8.14 0.61 -8.97
N ALA A 318 8.05 1.94 -8.87
CA ALA A 318 9.20 2.84 -9.00
C ALA A 318 10.25 2.60 -7.91
N ARG A 319 9.82 2.33 -6.66
CA ARG A 319 10.72 1.98 -5.55
C ARG A 319 11.44 0.66 -5.77
N VAL A 320 10.71 -0.36 -6.23
CA VAL A 320 11.26 -1.69 -6.57
C VAL A 320 12.30 -1.56 -7.70
N LEU A 321 11.96 -0.86 -8.79
CA LEU A 321 12.89 -0.62 -9.90
C LEU A 321 14.15 0.10 -9.40
N SER A 322 13.99 1.17 -8.62
CA SER A 322 15.11 1.96 -8.10
C SER A 322 16.06 1.12 -7.25
N LYS A 323 15.52 0.20 -6.45
CA LYS A 323 16.33 -0.74 -5.65
C LYS A 323 17.15 -1.69 -6.53
N PHE A 324 16.54 -2.24 -7.58
CA PHE A 324 17.23 -3.15 -8.51
C PHE A 324 18.32 -2.43 -9.31
N VAL A 325 18.00 -1.26 -9.86
CA VAL A 325 18.95 -0.40 -10.57
C VAL A 325 20.14 -0.06 -9.66
N ARG A 326 19.91 0.37 -8.42
CA ARG A 326 21.00 0.69 -7.48
C ARG A 326 21.89 -0.52 -7.15
N TYR A 327 21.33 -1.71 -7.16
CA TYR A 327 22.05 -2.94 -6.85
C TYR A 327 22.89 -3.43 -8.01
N GLU A 328 22.29 -3.56 -9.21
CA GLU A 328 22.96 -4.16 -10.38
C GLU A 328 23.64 -3.11 -11.27
N TRP A 329 23.08 -1.91 -11.40
CA TRP A 329 23.53 -0.88 -12.33
C TRP A 329 24.25 0.26 -11.60
N ARG A 330 25.50 0.02 -11.21
CA ARG A 330 26.39 1.02 -10.60
C ARG A 330 27.25 1.70 -11.66
N GLY A 331 26.85 2.89 -12.12
CA GLY A 331 27.66 3.76 -12.99
C GLY A 331 26.93 4.28 -14.23
N GLN A 332 27.54 5.26 -14.89
CA GLN A 332 27.12 5.78 -16.19
C GLN A 332 27.84 4.98 -17.28
N SER A 333 27.12 4.23 -18.09
CA SER A 333 27.70 3.63 -19.29
C SER A 333 26.68 3.58 -20.40
N ALA A 334 27.03 4.19 -21.54
CA ALA A 334 26.29 4.14 -22.79
C ALA A 334 26.14 2.70 -23.36
N HIS A 335 26.74 1.69 -22.72
CA HIS A 335 26.78 0.30 -23.17
C HIS A 335 26.62 -0.69 -22.00
N VAL A 336 25.47 -0.65 -21.32
CA VAL A 336 25.10 -1.72 -20.38
C VAL A 336 24.49 -2.89 -21.15
N GLU A 337 25.03 -4.08 -20.95
CA GLU A 337 24.45 -5.30 -21.49
C GLU A 337 23.31 -5.78 -20.59
N ILE A 338 22.17 -6.17 -21.17
CA ILE A 338 21.01 -6.69 -20.42
C ILE A 338 21.42 -7.85 -19.48
N LYS A 339 22.41 -8.66 -19.88
CA LYS A 339 22.92 -9.78 -19.09
C LYS A 339 23.58 -9.37 -17.78
N THR A 340 24.06 -8.13 -17.64
CA THR A 340 24.71 -7.64 -16.42
C THR A 340 23.72 -7.05 -15.42
N ILE A 341 22.46 -6.87 -15.80
CA ILE A 341 21.38 -6.33 -14.96
C ILE A 341 20.12 -7.23 -15.03
N PRO A 342 20.23 -8.54 -14.81
CA PRO A 342 19.17 -9.49 -15.11
C PRO A 342 17.88 -9.24 -14.31
N VAL A 343 17.96 -8.87 -13.03
CA VAL A 343 16.77 -8.61 -12.19
C VAL A 343 16.08 -7.33 -12.64
N THR A 344 16.85 -6.27 -12.85
CA THR A 344 16.37 -4.96 -13.33
C THR A 344 15.71 -5.09 -14.70
N ALA A 345 16.40 -5.73 -15.65
CA ALA A 345 15.91 -5.91 -17.01
C ALA A 345 14.67 -6.82 -17.04
N SER A 346 14.65 -7.89 -16.25
CA SER A 346 13.46 -8.73 -16.12
C SER A 346 12.28 -7.93 -15.60
N PHE A 347 12.45 -7.19 -14.50
CA PHE A 347 11.39 -6.38 -13.91
C PHE A 347 10.90 -5.28 -14.86
N ALA A 348 11.79 -4.56 -15.54
CA ALA A 348 11.42 -3.58 -16.55
C ALA A 348 10.62 -4.23 -17.69
N ASN A 349 11.08 -5.36 -18.23
CA ASN A 349 10.35 -6.09 -19.25
C ASN A 349 8.96 -6.57 -18.77
N ASP A 350 8.84 -6.99 -17.50
CA ASP A 350 7.57 -7.39 -16.91
C ASP A 350 6.59 -6.20 -16.84
N THR A 351 7.07 -5.02 -16.44
CA THR A 351 6.24 -3.79 -16.46
C THR A 351 5.82 -3.39 -17.88
N ILE A 352 6.70 -3.51 -18.87
CA ILE A 352 6.39 -3.19 -20.28
C ILE A 352 5.33 -4.14 -20.84
N LYS A 353 5.55 -5.46 -20.72
CA LYS A 353 4.63 -6.46 -21.26
C LYS A 353 3.29 -6.47 -20.53
N GLY A 354 3.32 -6.38 -19.20
CA GLY A 354 2.13 -6.43 -18.37
C GLY A 354 1.26 -5.17 -18.45
N PHE A 355 1.88 -4.00 -18.69
CA PHE A 355 1.22 -2.70 -18.59
C PHE A 355 1.28 -1.87 -19.86
N ALA A 356 2.46 -1.48 -20.34
CA ALA A 356 2.61 -0.57 -21.49
C ALA A 356 1.96 -1.13 -22.76
N ARG A 357 2.17 -2.43 -23.02
CA ARG A 357 1.66 -3.13 -24.22
C ARG A 357 0.33 -3.83 -23.98
N SER A 358 -0.34 -3.56 -22.86
CA SER A 358 -1.61 -4.20 -22.53
C SER A 358 -2.74 -3.68 -23.40
N LYS A 359 -3.68 -4.57 -23.79
CA LYS A 359 -4.95 -4.16 -24.42
C LYS A 359 -5.82 -3.32 -23.47
N ASN A 360 -5.64 -3.45 -22.15
CA ASN A 360 -6.39 -2.70 -21.15
C ASN A 360 -5.79 -1.30 -20.95
N TRP A 361 -6.54 -0.26 -21.33
CA TRP A 361 -6.12 1.13 -21.23
C TRP A 361 -5.76 1.57 -19.80
N ARG A 362 -6.42 1.00 -18.77
CA ARG A 362 -6.11 1.32 -17.37
C ARG A 362 -4.69 0.89 -17.00
N ARG A 363 -4.25 -0.27 -17.51
CA ARG A 363 -2.88 -0.77 -17.29
C ARG A 363 -1.86 0.09 -18.03
N ARG A 364 -2.14 0.49 -19.27
CA ARG A 364 -1.28 1.42 -20.02
C ARG A 364 -1.16 2.77 -19.30
N GLN A 365 -2.25 3.30 -18.76
CA GLN A 365 -2.21 4.50 -17.92
C GLN A 365 -1.37 4.31 -16.65
N THR A 366 -1.48 3.16 -15.97
CA THR A 366 -0.63 2.84 -14.81
C THR A 366 0.86 2.84 -15.18
N PHE A 367 1.24 2.31 -16.36
CA PHE A 367 2.63 2.36 -16.83
C PHE A 367 3.15 3.79 -16.95
N VAL A 368 2.34 4.70 -17.51
CA VAL A 368 2.70 6.13 -17.61
C VAL A 368 2.90 6.75 -16.23
N LYS A 369 2.03 6.43 -15.26
CA LYS A 369 2.18 6.90 -13.88
C LYS A 369 3.42 6.31 -13.18
N PHE A 370 3.72 5.04 -13.42
CA PHE A 370 4.95 4.38 -12.94
C PHE A 370 6.20 5.07 -13.50
N CYS A 371 6.20 5.40 -14.79
CA CYS A 371 7.28 6.18 -15.41
C CYS A 371 7.42 7.56 -14.76
N ALA A 372 6.29 8.26 -14.54
CA ALA A 372 6.27 9.55 -13.87
C ALA A 372 6.88 9.47 -12.45
N LYS A 373 6.49 8.47 -11.66
CA LYS A 373 7.01 8.24 -10.30
C LYS A 373 8.50 7.89 -10.30
N THR A 374 8.96 7.12 -11.29
CA THR A 374 10.39 6.79 -11.45
C THR A 374 11.22 8.06 -11.68
N LEU A 375 10.74 8.97 -12.53
CA LEU A 375 11.37 10.27 -12.78
C LEU A 375 11.29 11.22 -11.57
N GLU A 376 10.17 11.22 -10.85
CA GLU A 376 9.93 12.05 -9.67
C GLU A 376 10.87 11.69 -8.52
N PHE A 377 11.07 10.39 -8.24
CA PHE A 377 11.95 9.93 -7.17
C PHE A 377 13.43 10.25 -7.41
N GLY A 378 13.85 10.36 -8.68
CA GLY A 378 15.23 10.74 -9.05
C GLY A 378 16.31 9.75 -8.63
N GLN A 379 15.94 8.53 -8.25
CA GLN A 379 16.88 7.45 -7.88
C GLN A 379 17.39 6.69 -9.11
N VAL A 380 16.58 6.63 -10.18
CA VAL A 380 16.99 6.14 -11.50
C VAL A 380 17.46 7.34 -12.30
N SER A 381 18.70 7.29 -12.78
CA SER A 381 19.23 8.36 -13.62
C SER A 381 18.45 8.45 -14.94
N VAL A 382 18.59 9.59 -15.58
CA VAL A 382 17.88 9.88 -16.82
C VAL A 382 18.33 8.95 -17.95
N GLU A 383 19.61 8.64 -18.04
CA GLU A 383 20.18 7.71 -19.03
C GLU A 383 19.71 6.26 -18.77
N GLN A 384 19.58 5.86 -17.50
CA GLN A 384 19.01 4.56 -17.13
C GLN A 384 17.53 4.47 -17.49
N PHE A 385 16.77 5.55 -17.24
CA PHE A 385 15.37 5.62 -17.59
C PHE A 385 15.14 5.54 -19.10
N GLU A 386 15.98 6.23 -19.89
CA GLU A 386 15.98 6.15 -21.35
C GLU A 386 16.14 4.73 -21.85
N PHE A 387 17.15 4.03 -21.34
CA PHE A 387 17.45 2.66 -21.73
C PHE A 387 16.33 1.69 -21.35
N LEU A 388 15.70 1.87 -20.18
CA LEU A 388 14.75 0.91 -19.63
C LEU A 388 13.30 1.14 -20.09
N LEU A 389 12.84 2.39 -20.14
CA LEU A 389 11.40 2.71 -20.16
C LEU A 389 10.97 3.74 -21.21
N LEU A 390 11.88 4.63 -21.66
CA LEU A 390 11.47 5.80 -22.44
C LEU A 390 10.82 5.43 -23.77
N HIS A 391 11.35 4.44 -24.50
CA HIS A 391 10.81 4.03 -25.80
C HIS A 391 9.30 3.74 -25.72
N GLU A 392 8.90 2.92 -24.76
CA GLU A 392 7.48 2.55 -24.57
C GLU A 392 6.65 3.72 -24.06
N LEU A 393 7.22 4.59 -23.22
CA LEU A 393 6.52 5.78 -22.76
C LEU A 393 6.22 6.76 -23.91
N VAL A 394 7.18 7.00 -24.80
CA VAL A 394 7.00 7.86 -25.98
C VAL A 394 5.95 7.26 -26.91
N HIS A 395 5.94 5.94 -27.12
CA HIS A 395 4.91 5.29 -27.92
C HIS A 395 3.48 5.53 -27.39
N LEU A 396 3.31 5.64 -26.07
CA LEU A 396 2.01 5.95 -25.44
C LEU A 396 1.57 7.41 -25.61
N SER A 397 2.43 8.31 -26.09
CA SER A 397 2.03 9.68 -26.44
C SER A 397 1.02 9.72 -27.59
N ALA A 398 1.03 8.72 -28.46
CA ALA A 398 0.12 8.55 -29.59
C ALA A 398 -0.99 7.52 -29.34
N ASP A 399 -1.25 7.16 -28.08
CA ASP A 399 -2.26 6.15 -27.74
C ASP A 399 -3.66 6.57 -28.22
N GLY A 400 -4.47 5.61 -28.67
CA GLY A 400 -5.85 5.87 -29.10
C GLY A 400 -6.75 6.42 -27.99
N VAL A 401 -6.39 6.25 -26.72
CA VAL A 401 -7.18 6.75 -25.57
C VAL A 401 -6.63 8.11 -25.07
N PRO A 402 -7.41 9.20 -25.10
CA PRO A 402 -6.97 10.53 -24.65
C PRO A 402 -6.42 10.56 -23.22
N ASN A 403 -7.04 9.81 -22.29
CA ASN A 403 -6.58 9.71 -20.90
C ASN A 403 -5.16 9.16 -20.73
N ILE A 404 -4.63 8.43 -21.71
CA ILE A 404 -3.24 7.95 -21.73
C ILE A 404 -2.32 9.04 -22.26
N ARG A 405 -2.69 9.68 -23.38
CA ARG A 405 -1.94 10.83 -23.94
C ARG A 405 -1.83 11.98 -22.94
N LEU A 406 -2.94 12.33 -22.28
CA LEU A 406 -2.98 13.29 -21.19
C LEU A 406 -2.06 12.88 -20.03
N ALA A 407 -2.05 11.60 -19.65
CA ALA A 407 -1.13 11.11 -18.61
C ALA A 407 0.33 11.26 -19.04
N PHE A 408 0.67 11.04 -20.32
CA PHE A 408 2.01 11.22 -20.85
C PHE A 408 2.42 12.71 -20.76
N ALA A 409 1.58 13.62 -21.23
CA ALA A 409 1.84 15.06 -21.15
C ALA A 409 2.01 15.51 -19.68
N ARG A 410 1.20 14.98 -18.75
CA ARG A 410 1.35 15.24 -17.31
C ARG A 410 2.65 14.67 -16.75
N ALA A 411 3.07 13.47 -17.16
CA ALA A 411 4.33 12.88 -16.73
C ALA A 411 5.52 13.75 -17.14
N MET A 412 5.47 14.32 -18.36
CA MET A 412 6.50 15.25 -18.85
C MET A 412 6.40 16.66 -18.25
N PHE A 413 5.21 17.12 -17.86
CA PHE A 413 5.04 18.42 -17.22
C PHE A 413 5.40 18.42 -15.72
N CYS A 414 4.91 17.44 -14.95
CA CYS A 414 4.91 17.47 -13.49
C CYS A 414 6.13 16.83 -12.83
N THR A 415 7.05 16.20 -13.57
CA THR A 415 8.19 15.48 -12.99
C THR A 415 9.50 16.21 -13.27
N ARG A 416 10.50 16.03 -12.40
CA ARG A 416 11.89 16.47 -12.63
C ARG A 416 12.43 16.01 -13.99
N GLY A 417 11.92 14.91 -14.54
CA GLY A 417 12.22 14.46 -15.89
C GLY A 417 11.89 15.52 -16.94
N GLY A 418 10.76 16.22 -16.80
CA GLY A 418 10.32 17.29 -17.70
C GLY A 418 11.34 18.39 -17.93
N GLU A 419 12.00 18.86 -16.86
CA GLU A 419 13.05 19.87 -16.96
C GLU A 419 14.29 19.35 -17.70
N VAL A 420 14.70 18.10 -17.43
CA VAL A 420 15.87 17.50 -18.09
C VAL A 420 15.57 17.14 -19.55
N PHE A 421 14.36 16.71 -19.89
CA PHE A 421 13.93 16.46 -21.27
C PHE A 421 13.73 17.78 -22.06
N ARG A 422 13.44 18.90 -21.38
CA ARG A 422 13.31 20.23 -22.00
C ARG A 422 14.66 20.91 -22.28
N ALA A 423 15.68 20.68 -21.44
CA ALA A 423 16.91 21.49 -21.43
C ALA A 423 18.11 20.91 -22.22
N LYS A 424 18.16 19.60 -22.51
CA LYS A 424 19.32 18.98 -23.19
C LYS A 424 19.04 18.71 -24.68
N ALA A 425 19.93 19.22 -25.55
CA ALA A 425 20.01 18.84 -26.96
C ALA A 425 20.22 17.31 -27.09
N GLY A 426 19.51 16.67 -28.04
CA GLY A 426 19.59 15.23 -28.30
C GLY A 426 18.39 14.40 -27.83
N ARG A 427 17.31 15.03 -27.34
CA ARG A 427 16.10 14.33 -26.86
C ARG A 427 14.86 14.74 -27.63
N GLU A 428 15.01 14.70 -28.94
CA GLU A 428 14.00 15.15 -29.90
C GLU A 428 12.71 14.34 -29.78
N ASP A 429 12.78 13.04 -29.48
CA ASP A 429 11.59 12.17 -29.45
C ASP A 429 10.50 12.64 -28.48
N VAL A 430 10.86 13.03 -27.25
CA VAL A 430 9.90 13.51 -26.24
C VAL A 430 9.33 14.86 -26.64
N ARG A 431 10.20 15.75 -27.14
CA ARG A 431 9.79 17.09 -27.57
C ARG A 431 8.87 17.00 -28.80
N ASN A 432 9.25 16.23 -29.81
CA ASN A 432 8.48 15.96 -31.02
C ASN A 432 7.12 15.36 -30.67
N ALA A 433 7.07 14.42 -29.73
CA ALA A 433 5.81 13.86 -29.23
C ALA A 433 4.90 14.93 -28.62
N LEU A 434 5.44 15.82 -27.77
CA LEU A 434 4.68 16.93 -27.19
C LEU A 434 4.25 17.97 -28.23
N GLU A 435 5.09 18.25 -29.24
CA GLU A 435 4.77 19.17 -30.34
C GLU A 435 3.65 18.61 -31.21
N VAL A 436 3.64 17.30 -31.52
CA VAL A 436 2.52 16.64 -32.21
C VAL A 436 1.23 16.74 -31.38
N MET A 437 1.32 16.64 -30.05
CA MET A 437 0.16 16.78 -29.16
C MET A 437 -0.41 18.21 -29.11
N LEU A 438 0.26 19.23 -29.68
CA LEU A 438 -0.33 20.58 -29.78
C LEU A 438 -1.53 20.61 -30.72
N ASP A 439 -1.61 19.67 -31.65
CA ASP A 439 -2.71 19.47 -32.60
C ASP A 439 -3.59 18.26 -32.23
N ASP A 440 -3.50 17.78 -30.98
CA ASP A 440 -4.30 16.65 -30.49
C ASP A 440 -5.81 16.93 -30.63
N SER A 441 -6.63 15.91 -30.88
CA SER A 441 -8.08 16.09 -30.96
C SER A 441 -8.71 16.50 -29.62
N ASP A 442 -8.10 16.10 -28.51
CA ASP A 442 -8.56 16.38 -27.15
C ASP A 442 -7.95 17.67 -26.60
N SER A 443 -8.80 18.60 -26.12
CA SER A 443 -8.35 19.91 -25.61
C SER A 443 -7.49 19.81 -24.36
N ASP A 444 -7.77 18.87 -23.45
CA ASP A 444 -6.97 18.70 -22.25
C ASP A 444 -5.56 18.20 -22.58
N CYS A 445 -5.44 17.34 -23.59
CA CYS A 445 -4.16 16.90 -24.14
C CYS A 445 -3.38 18.08 -24.72
N ARG A 446 -3.99 18.88 -25.62
CA ARG A 446 -3.34 20.07 -26.21
C ARG A 446 -2.90 21.08 -25.15
N ARG A 447 -3.78 21.39 -24.20
CA ARG A 447 -3.51 22.32 -23.10
C ARG A 447 -2.38 21.85 -22.21
N THR A 448 -2.36 20.55 -21.87
CA THR A 448 -1.30 19.98 -21.02
C THR A 448 0.03 19.92 -21.77
N ALA A 449 0.02 19.61 -23.07
CA ALA A 449 1.22 19.62 -23.92
C ALA A 449 1.84 21.03 -24.00
N ARG A 450 1.04 22.09 -24.19
CA ARG A 450 1.52 23.48 -24.12
C ARG A 450 2.22 23.79 -22.80
N LYS A 451 1.62 23.40 -21.68
CA LYS A 451 2.22 23.56 -20.35
C LYS A 451 3.54 22.79 -20.22
N ALA A 452 3.59 21.55 -20.72
CA ALA A 452 4.81 20.73 -20.73
C ALA A 452 5.96 21.39 -21.52
N LEU A 453 5.64 22.06 -22.63
CA LEU A 453 6.58 22.82 -23.46
C LEU A 453 6.92 24.22 -22.92
N GLY A 454 6.29 24.66 -21.82
CA GLY A 454 6.49 26.01 -21.28
C GLY A 454 5.84 27.12 -22.10
N MET A 455 4.86 26.79 -22.94
CA MET A 455 4.08 27.74 -23.72
C MET A 455 2.91 28.31 -22.91
N PRO A 456 2.48 29.57 -23.17
CA PRO A 456 1.31 30.14 -22.52
C PRO A 456 0.02 29.40 -22.90
N ASP A 457 -0.94 29.39 -21.99
CA ASP A 457 -2.26 28.79 -22.19
C ASP A 457 -3.11 29.69 -23.10
N SER A 458 -3.08 29.43 -24.41
CA SER A 458 -3.72 30.29 -25.42
C SER A 458 -5.10 29.80 -25.88
N GLU A 459 -5.58 28.64 -25.41
CA GLU A 459 -6.86 28.08 -25.89
C GLU A 459 -8.09 28.81 -25.35
N ASN A 460 -8.00 29.44 -24.18
CA ASN A 460 -9.07 30.27 -23.64
C ASN A 460 -9.23 31.62 -24.36
N ASN A 461 -8.28 32.02 -25.22
CA ASN A 461 -8.37 33.29 -25.96
C ASN A 461 -9.28 33.21 -27.20
N PHE A 462 -9.72 32.02 -27.61
CA PHE A 462 -10.58 31.84 -28.78
C PHE A 462 -12.08 31.91 -28.47
N GLN A 463 -12.52 31.84 -27.21
CA GLN A 463 -13.94 31.98 -26.88
C GLN A 463 -14.42 33.43 -26.79
N ILE A 464 -13.54 34.40 -26.49
CA ILE A 464 -13.97 35.80 -26.31
C ILE A 464 -14.18 36.50 -27.66
N LYS A 465 -13.46 36.11 -28.73
CA LYS A 465 -13.63 36.75 -30.04
C LYS A 465 -14.92 36.34 -30.75
N ASP A 466 -15.30 35.06 -30.69
CA ASP A 466 -16.53 34.58 -31.33
C ASP A 466 -17.80 35.05 -30.61
N ASP A 467 -17.75 35.27 -29.29
CA ASP A 467 -18.86 35.86 -28.55
C ASP A 467 -18.97 37.38 -28.76
N THR A 468 -17.85 38.09 -28.96
CA THR A 468 -17.89 39.52 -29.32
C THR A 468 -18.36 39.77 -30.76
N GLU A 469 -18.13 38.84 -31.68
CA GLU A 469 -18.63 38.96 -33.06
C GLU A 469 -20.10 38.56 -33.20
N ASN A 470 -20.63 37.72 -32.30
CA ASN A 470 -22.08 37.39 -32.23
C ASN A 470 -22.93 38.36 -31.39
N LEU A 471 -22.31 39.28 -30.63
CA LEU A 471 -23.00 40.36 -29.91
C LEU A 471 -23.09 41.69 -30.69
N GLY A 472 -22.52 41.75 -31.91
CA GLY A 472 -22.61 42.91 -32.80
C GLY A 472 -23.98 43.11 -33.50
N GLY A 473 -25.00 42.31 -33.16
CA GLY A 473 -26.31 42.32 -33.80
C GLY A 473 -27.46 42.92 -32.98
N SER A 474 -27.22 43.37 -31.75
CA SER A 474 -28.30 43.83 -30.84
C SER A 474 -28.01 45.14 -30.11
N GLU A 475 -27.14 46.01 -30.65
CA GLU A 475 -27.09 47.43 -30.29
C GLU A 475 -28.17 48.23 -31.06
N SER A 476 -29.44 48.03 -30.71
CA SER A 476 -30.48 49.03 -31.05
C SER A 476 -31.68 49.08 -30.09
N VAL A 477 -31.67 48.36 -28.96
CA VAL A 477 -32.82 48.33 -28.03
C VAL A 477 -32.48 48.77 -26.59
N LEU A 478 -31.23 49.14 -26.27
CA LEU A 478 -30.84 49.57 -24.92
C LEU A 478 -30.24 50.98 -24.84
N GLN A 479 -30.64 51.88 -25.75
CA GLN A 479 -30.25 53.30 -25.72
C GLN A 479 -31.43 54.28 -25.47
N SER A 480 -32.51 53.83 -24.83
CA SER A 480 -33.63 54.71 -24.46
C SER A 480 -33.91 54.85 -22.95
N SER A 481 -33.08 54.28 -22.07
CA SER A 481 -33.37 54.25 -20.62
C SER A 481 -32.30 54.85 -19.70
N LEU A 482 -31.23 55.46 -20.23
CA LEU A 482 -30.15 56.06 -19.42
C LEU A 482 -29.78 57.48 -19.87
N LEU A 483 -30.81 58.32 -20.02
CA LEU A 483 -30.67 59.78 -19.98
C LEU A 483 -31.75 60.32 -19.04
N GLY A 484 -31.40 60.40 -17.76
CA GLY A 484 -32.26 60.96 -16.73
C GLY A 484 -31.57 60.90 -15.37
N ASN A 485 -30.98 62.03 -15.00
CA ASN A 485 -30.60 62.43 -13.64
C ASN A 485 -29.13 62.20 -13.23
N GLU A 486 -28.27 63.09 -13.72
CA GLU A 486 -27.21 63.66 -12.88
C GLU A 486 -27.65 65.07 -12.44
N ALA A 487 -27.86 65.29 -11.15
CA ALA A 487 -27.70 66.57 -10.48
C ALA A 487 -27.75 66.38 -8.95
N GLU A 488 -26.74 66.96 -8.28
CA GLU A 488 -26.63 67.24 -6.83
C GLU A 488 -26.38 66.00 -5.93
N GLU A 489 -25.39 65.96 -5.04
CA GLU A 489 -24.95 67.00 -4.12
C GLU A 489 -23.56 66.66 -3.55
N THR A 490 -22.75 67.71 -3.36
CA THR A 490 -21.46 67.73 -2.69
C THR A 490 -21.59 67.62 -1.16
N SER A 491 -20.57 67.02 -0.52
CA SER A 491 -19.91 67.45 0.73
C SER A 491 -19.77 66.40 1.85
N ASP A 492 -18.60 66.52 2.50
CA ASP A 492 -18.25 66.13 3.86
C ASP A 492 -17.55 64.80 4.19
N GLN A 493 -16.24 64.97 4.37
CA GLN A 493 -15.41 64.62 5.55
C GLN A 493 -15.04 63.15 5.81
N ASN A 494 -13.75 62.76 5.75
CA ASN A 494 -12.58 63.01 6.62
C ASN A 494 -12.42 61.99 7.77
N TYR A 495 -11.21 61.42 7.88
CA TYR A 495 -10.63 60.56 8.95
C TYR A 495 -11.21 59.13 9.12
N GLY A 496 -10.43 58.07 9.36
CA GLY A 496 -8.99 57.96 9.57
C GLY A 496 -8.48 56.52 9.74
N VAL A 497 -7.16 56.42 9.66
CA VAL A 497 -6.22 55.34 9.98
C VAL A 497 -6.39 54.80 11.42
N HIS A 498 -6.28 53.48 11.62
CA HIS A 498 -5.49 52.73 12.64
C HIS A 498 -5.90 51.23 12.61
N ALA A 499 -5.04 50.27 12.28
CA ALA A 499 -4.03 49.61 13.12
C ALA A 499 -4.60 48.87 14.36
N GLU A 500 -4.91 47.59 14.19
CA GLU A 500 -4.31 46.43 14.90
C GLU A 500 -4.66 45.12 14.15
#